data_AF-A0A2V8I7X4-F1
#
_entry.id   AF-A0A2V8I7X4-F1
#
_cell.length_a   1.000
_cell.length_b   1.000
_cell.length_c   1.000
_cell.angle_alpha   90.00
_cell.angle_beta   90.00
_cell.angle_gamma   90.00
#
_symmetry.space_group_name_H-M   'P 1'
#
loop_
_entity.id
_entity.type
_entity.pdbx_description
1 polymer ?
#
loop_
_entity_poly.entity_id
_entity_poly.type
_entity_poly.pdbx_seq_one_letter_code
_entity_poly.pdbx_strand_id
1 'polypeptide(L)'
;MITAIVLIRSEAGQISATASKLSEMKEVAETYSVTGDWDLVAIIKVKEFEEVATVVTDGLAKLQGIIRTNTLIALRCYPQSLLERCFSVGMESASQPQV
;
A
#
# COMPACT_ATOMS: atom_id res chain seq x y z
N MET A 1 9.65 -0.08 8.32
CA MET A 1 8.99 -0.17 6.99
C MET A 1 7.72 0.63 7.05
N ILE A 2 7.67 1.73 6.31
CA ILE A 2 6.57 2.68 6.24
C ILE A 2 5.72 2.33 5.02
N THR A 3 4.39 2.45 5.16
CA THR A 3 3.46 2.23 4.06
C THR A 3 2.82 3.54 3.65
N ALA A 4 2.83 3.83 2.36
CA ALA A 4 2.08 4.92 1.78
C ALA A 4 1.08 4.36 0.75
N ILE A 5 -0.13 4.90 0.74
CA ILE A 5 -1.18 4.55 -0.21
C ILE A 5 -1.31 5.76 -1.13
N VAL A 6 -1.01 5.58 -2.40
CA VAL A 6 -1.08 6.67 -3.38
C VAL A 6 -2.28 6.45 -4.28
N LEU A 7 -3.23 7.36 -4.22
CA LEU A 7 -4.35 7.43 -5.15
C LEU A 7 -3.88 8.21 -6.38
N ILE A 8 -4.13 7.67 -7.56
CA ILE A 8 -3.59 8.18 -8.81
C ILE A 8 -4.72 8.34 -9.81
N ARG A 9 -4.82 9.55 -10.38
CA ARG A 9 -5.70 9.86 -11.50
C ARG A 9 -4.87 9.83 -12.77
N SER A 10 -5.31 9.02 -13.72
CA SER A 10 -4.61 8.82 -14.98
C SER A 10 -5.37 9.45 -16.13
N GLU A 11 -4.66 9.74 -17.21
CA GLU A 11 -5.26 10.16 -18.46
C GLU A 11 -6.08 9.02 -19.08
N ALA A 12 -7.20 9.38 -19.71
CA ALA A 12 -8.05 8.41 -20.38
C ALA A 12 -7.25 7.64 -21.45
N GLY A 13 -7.32 6.30 -21.41
CA GLY A 13 -6.57 5.42 -22.30
C GLY A 13 -5.15 5.08 -21.83
N GLN A 14 -4.62 5.77 -20.81
CA GLN A 14 -3.25 5.52 -20.29
C GLN A 14 -3.21 4.64 -19.04
N ILE A 15 -4.37 4.34 -18.43
CA ILE A 15 -4.49 3.61 -17.16
C ILE A 15 -3.63 2.34 -17.13
N SER A 16 -3.75 1.46 -18.14
CA SER A 16 -3.01 0.19 -18.17
C SER A 16 -1.50 0.42 -18.31
N ALA A 17 -1.08 1.36 -19.15
CA ALA A 17 0.33 1.65 -19.36
C ALA A 17 0.97 2.28 -18.11
N THR A 18 0.24 3.17 -17.44
CA THR A 18 0.66 3.75 -16.15
C THR A 18 0.74 2.66 -15.08
N ALA A 19 -0.24 1.76 -14.98
CA ALA A 19 -0.22 0.66 -14.02
C ALA A 19 0.98 -0.28 -14.21
N SER A 20 1.32 -0.62 -15.46
CA SER A 20 2.50 -1.43 -15.76
C SER A 20 3.78 -0.76 -15.28
N LYS A 21 3.98 0.53 -15.61
CA LYS A 21 5.15 1.31 -15.17
C LYS A 21 5.24 1.43 -13.64
N LEU A 22 4.10 1.59 -12.97
CA LEU A 22 4.05 1.60 -11.50
C LEU A 22 4.52 0.27 -10.92
N SER A 23 4.14 -0.84 -11.54
CA SER A 23 4.46 -2.19 -11.07
C SER A 23 5.93 -2.56 -11.28
N GLU A 24 6.66 -1.82 -12.12
CA GLU A 24 8.10 -1.95 -12.33
C GLU A 24 8.92 -1.22 -11.23
N MET A 25 8.28 -0.32 -10.47
CA MET A 25 8.96 0.41 -9.40
C MET A 25 9.16 -0.50 -8.18
N LYS A 26 10.39 -0.58 -7.70
CA LYS A 26 10.78 -1.46 -6.58
C LYS A 26 10.03 -1.16 -5.29
N GLU A 27 9.69 0.11 -5.05
CA GLU A 27 9.02 0.58 -3.85
C GLU A 27 7.51 0.32 -3.90
N VAL A 28 6.95 0.04 -5.08
CA VAL A 28 5.54 -0.29 -5.27
C VAL A 28 5.35 -1.78 -4.99
N ALA A 29 4.71 -2.08 -3.87
CA ALA A 29 4.38 -3.45 -3.52
C ALA A 29 3.23 -3.99 -4.37
N GLU A 30 2.20 -3.17 -4.58
CA GLU A 30 0.96 -3.57 -5.24
C GLU A 30 0.38 -2.36 -5.99
N THR A 31 -0.19 -2.61 -7.18
CA THR A 31 -0.94 -1.61 -7.97
C THR A 31 -2.30 -2.19 -8.32
N TYR A 32 -3.35 -1.39 -8.12
CA TYR A 32 -4.73 -1.77 -8.38
C TYR A 32 -5.37 -0.75 -9.32
N SER A 33 -6.17 -1.23 -10.28
CA SER A 33 -7.20 -0.39 -10.88
C SER A 33 -8.42 -0.38 -9.98
N VAL A 34 -9.02 0.79 -9.81
CA VAL A 34 -10.17 0.97 -8.93
C VAL A 34 -11.27 1.74 -9.64
N THR A 35 -12.50 1.53 -9.20
CA THR A 35 -13.64 2.35 -9.58
C THR A 35 -13.80 3.52 -8.61
N GLY A 36 -14.25 4.67 -9.08
CA GLY A 36 -14.55 5.84 -8.24
C GLY A 36 -13.87 7.09 -8.77
N ASP A 37 -13.50 8.00 -7.86
CA ASP A 37 -12.84 9.26 -8.23
C ASP A 37 -11.38 9.09 -8.68
N TRP A 38 -10.81 7.91 -8.52
CA TRP A 38 -9.43 7.59 -8.84
C TRP A 38 -9.39 6.38 -9.77
N ASP A 39 -8.37 6.31 -10.61
CA ASP A 39 -8.24 5.24 -11.60
C ASP A 39 -7.33 4.12 -11.09
N LEU A 40 -6.30 4.50 -10.33
CA LEU A 40 -5.28 3.60 -9.80
C LEU A 40 -5.01 3.86 -8.32
N VAL A 41 -4.66 2.80 -7.60
CA VAL A 41 -4.12 2.85 -6.24
C VAL A 41 -2.81 2.07 -6.20
N ALA A 42 -1.75 2.71 -5.74
CA ALA A 42 -0.46 2.09 -5.52
C ALA A 42 -0.15 1.99 -4.02
N ILE A 43 0.23 0.80 -3.57
CA ILE A 43 0.72 0.54 -2.22
C ILE A 43 2.25 0.61 -2.25
N ILE A 44 2.81 1.61 -1.59
CA ILE A 44 4.25 1.87 -1.55
C ILE A 44 4.80 1.44 -0.19
N LYS A 45 5.94 0.75 -0.19
CA LYS A 45 6.67 0.35 1.02
C LYS A 45 8.10 0.87 0.94
N VAL A 46 8.46 1.72 1.89
CA VAL A 46 9.81 2.31 2.01
C VAL A 46 10.38 2.07 3.40
N LYS A 47 11.68 2.33 3.59
CA LYS A 47 12.31 2.19 4.91
C LYS A 47 12.09 3.44 5.75
N GLU A 48 12.41 4.61 5.18
CA GLU A 48 12.33 5.91 5.82
C GLU A 48 11.24 6.81 5.22
N PHE A 49 10.80 7.82 5.97
CA PHE A 49 9.68 8.68 5.58
C PHE A 49 10.04 9.57 4.39
N GLU A 50 11.27 10.06 4.37
CA GLU A 50 11.86 10.90 3.34
C GLU A 50 11.87 10.21 1.97
N GLU A 51 11.97 8.88 1.94
CA GLU A 51 11.91 8.10 0.71
C GLU A 51 10.52 8.19 0.03
N VAL A 52 9.44 8.38 0.80
CA VAL A 52 8.10 8.58 0.22
C VAL A 52 8.08 9.81 -0.67
N ALA A 53 8.71 10.91 -0.21
CA ALA A 53 8.76 12.15 -0.97
C ALA A 53 9.52 11.96 -2.29
N THR A 54 10.62 11.21 -2.27
CA THR A 54 11.38 10.85 -3.48
C THR A 54 10.56 9.98 -4.42
N VAL A 55 9.92 8.91 -3.94
CA VAL A 55 9.12 8.01 -4.80
C VAL A 55 7.95 8.75 -5.45
N VAL A 56 7.28 9.63 -4.72
CA VAL A 56 6.13 10.39 -5.23
C VAL A 56 6.57 11.52 -6.17
N THR A 57 7.57 12.30 -5.78
CA THR A 57 7.96 13.52 -6.52
C THR A 57 8.89 13.20 -7.67
N ASP A 58 9.86 12.30 -7.46
CA ASP A 58 10.86 11.96 -8.47
C ASP A 58 10.52 10.73 -9.31
N GLY A 59 9.66 9.83 -8.79
CA GLY A 59 9.17 8.66 -9.51
C GLY A 59 7.82 8.94 -10.17
N LEU A 60 6.76 8.95 -9.36
CA LEU A 60 5.37 9.00 -9.83
C LEU A 60 5.09 10.23 -10.68
N ALA A 61 5.48 11.43 -10.25
CA ALA A 61 5.18 12.66 -10.98
C ALA A 61 5.84 12.74 -12.38
N LYS A 62 6.86 11.91 -12.66
CA LYS A 62 7.51 11.83 -13.97
C LYS A 62 6.88 10.79 -14.90
N LEU A 63 5.98 9.95 -14.40
CA LEU A 63 5.30 8.96 -15.23
C LEU A 63 4.26 9.64 -16.12
N GLN A 64 4.44 9.45 -17.43
CA GLN A 64 3.46 9.90 -18.42
C GLN A 64 2.08 9.27 -18.15
N GLY A 65 1.05 10.10 -18.27
CA GLY A 65 -0.34 9.70 -18.07
C GLY A 65 -0.81 9.82 -16.62
N ILE A 66 0.00 10.30 -15.67
CA ILE A 66 -0.47 10.70 -14.34
C ILE A 66 -0.89 12.17 -14.37
N ILE A 67 -2.16 12.44 -14.06
CA ILE A 67 -2.74 13.79 -13.98
C ILE A 67 -2.64 14.33 -12.55
N ARG A 68 -2.92 13.47 -11.57
CA ARG A 68 -2.98 13.87 -10.17
C ARG A 68 -2.65 12.70 -9.27
N THR A 69 -1.99 12.99 -8.15
CA THR A 69 -1.79 12.05 -7.06
C THR A 69 -2.35 12.59 -5.74
N ASN A 70 -2.68 11.68 -4.81
CA ASN A 70 -2.93 11.98 -3.41
C ASN A 70 -2.29 10.89 -2.55
N THR A 71 -1.36 11.26 -1.68
CA THR A 71 -0.54 10.32 -0.90
C THR A 71 -1.02 10.28 0.55
N LEU A 72 -1.45 9.10 0.99
CA LEU A 72 -1.85 8.81 2.36
C LEU A 72 -0.76 8.00 3.05
N ILE A 73 -0.14 8.56 4.08
CA ILE A 73 0.90 7.86 4.84
C ILE A 73 0.24 7.11 5.99
N ALA A 74 0.47 5.80 6.06
CA ALA A 74 -0.11 4.95 7.08
C ALA A 74 0.64 5.19 8.41
N LEU A 75 -0.09 5.68 9.41
CA LEU A 75 0.44 5.86 10.77
C LEU A 75 0.46 4.54 11.55
N ARG A 76 -0.53 3.67 11.30
CA ARG A 76 -0.68 2.38 11.97
C ARG A 76 -1.32 1.36 11.05
N CYS A 77 -0.79 0.14 11.04
CA CYS A 77 -1.34 -1.01 10.32
C CYS A 77 -1.89 -2.02 11.33
N TYR A 78 -3.07 -2.58 11.03
CA TYR A 78 -3.69 -3.66 11.80
C TYR A 78 -3.74 -4.92 10.92
N PRO A 79 -2.71 -5.78 10.96
CA PRO A 79 -2.67 -6.96 10.11
C PRO A 79 -3.71 -8.00 10.54
N GLN A 80 -4.19 -8.84 9.62
CA GLN A 80 -5.13 -9.93 9.98
C GLN A 80 -4.59 -10.87 11.07
N SER A 81 -3.27 -11.12 11.10
CA SER A 81 -2.64 -11.89 12.17
C SER A 81 -2.77 -11.25 13.56
N LEU A 82 -3.01 -9.93 13.65
CA LEU A 82 -3.34 -9.28 14.91
C LEU A 82 -4.77 -9.63 15.37
N LEU A 83 -5.70 -9.78 14.43
CA LEU A 83 -7.08 -10.15 14.74
C LEU A 83 -7.15 -11.58 15.27
N GLU A 84 -6.40 -12.53 14.69
CA GLU A 84 -6.33 -13.91 15.19
C GLU A 84 -5.80 -13.99 16.63
N ARG A 85 -4.82 -13.16 16.98
CA ARG A 85 -4.28 -13.09 18.36
C ARG A 85 -5.26 -12.51 19.38
N CYS A 86 -6.19 -11.66 18.96
CA CYS A 86 -7.24 -11.16 19.85
C CYS A 86 -8.26 -12.24 20.22
N PHE A 87 -8.44 -13.26 19.37
CA PHE A 87 -9.33 -14.40 19.65
C PHE A 87 -8.64 -15.56 20.39
N SER A 88 -7.30 -15.58 20.49
CA SER A 88 -6.55 -16.62 21.22
C SER A 88 -6.38 -16.33 22.73
N VAL A 89 -6.66 -15.10 23.18
CA VAL A 89 -6.62 -14.73 24.61
C VAL A 89 -7.82 -15.37 25.32
N GLY A 90 -7.67 -16.63 25.71
CA GLY A 90 -8.69 -17.43 26.37
C GLY A 90 -8.56 -18.95 26.20
N MET A 91 -7.73 -19.43 25.27
CA MET A 91 -7.51 -20.88 25.06
C MET A 91 -6.31 -21.45 25.82
N GLU A 92 -5.46 -20.62 26.44
CA GLU A 92 -4.36 -21.06 27.30
C GLU A 92 -4.81 -21.15 28.77
N SER A 93 -5.81 -21.96 29.06
CA SER A 93 -6.17 -22.36 30.44
C SER A 93 -7.02 -23.64 30.42
N ALA A 94 -6.45 -24.72 29.91
CA ALA A 94 -6.88 -26.07 30.28
C ALA A 94 -5.65 -26.79 30.86
N SER A 95 -5.33 -26.48 32.11
CA SER A 95 -4.38 -27.24 32.92
C SER A 95 -4.94 -28.65 33.18
N GLN A 96 -4.22 -29.70 32.75
CA GLN A 96 -3.53 -30.71 33.58
C GLN A 96 -4.23 -32.11 33.53
N PRO A 97 -3.53 -33.26 33.75
CA PRO A 97 -2.39 -33.44 34.67
C PRO A 97 -1.17 -34.21 34.15
N GLN A 98 -0.11 -34.08 34.95
CA GLN A 98 1.01 -35.00 35.03
C GLN A 98 0.52 -36.42 35.36
N VAL A 99 0.99 -37.41 34.60
CA VAL A 99 1.31 -38.76 35.08
C VAL A 99 2.60 -39.19 34.41
#